data_AF-A0A0C9WK95-F1
#
_entry.id   AF-A0A0C9WK95-F1
#
_cell.length_a   1.000
_cell.length_b   1.000
_cell.length_c   1.000
_cell.angle_alpha   90.00
_cell.angle_beta   90.00
_cell.angle_gamma   90.00
#
_symmetry.space_group_name_H-M   'P 1'
#
loop_
_entity.id
_entity.type
_entity.pdbx_description
1 polymer ?
#
loop_
_entity_poly.entity_id
_entity_poly.type
_entity_poly.pdbx_seq_one_letter_code
_entity_poly.pdbx_strand_id
1 'polypeptide(L)'
;MLPNLSIVILDVTGHRYLLFPSSILLSTSPENLMVVYCRHLCVVHGQEDWLAFLNSRPHLRSISDFDPLNITPNFQPIPHLPSLTSIHISYPWTLDLWYNLELPNLQHLTYVIDNTLREYGSPEPLFRKHGVKLRSLAVDCPIAWMIGLISETCPNLVTLELTVYDWTHLTANMTTLPTVNLIKIACRKLQGKSAFYSCMFDFIVHAKMICPTLKTVRLSDERNVAGLNTHPRLLRNQLEVLRAAGVALEDAEGRLLHPS
;
A
#
# COMPACT_ATOMS: atom_id res chain seq x y z
N MET A 1 -11.62 -5.73 -30.06
CA MET A 1 -11.36 -4.46 -29.36
C MET A 1 -12.37 -4.28 -28.24
N LEU A 2 -11.93 -3.78 -27.10
CA LEU A 2 -12.73 -3.46 -25.91
C LEU A 2 -12.72 -1.93 -25.71
N PRO A 3 -13.41 -1.16 -26.57
CA PRO A 3 -13.21 0.29 -26.66
C PRO A 3 -13.66 1.03 -25.39
N ASN A 4 -14.68 0.53 -24.69
CA ASN A 4 -15.24 1.18 -23.50
C ASN A 4 -14.63 0.67 -22.19
N LEU A 5 -13.63 -0.21 -22.25
CA LEU A 5 -13.03 -0.78 -21.05
C LEU A 5 -12.11 0.26 -20.38
N SER A 6 -12.48 0.68 -19.17
CA SER A 6 -11.76 1.72 -18.42
C SER A 6 -10.94 1.19 -17.24
N ILE A 7 -11.26 -0.01 -16.78
CA ILE A 7 -10.63 -0.65 -15.63
C ILE A 7 -10.27 -2.08 -16.02
N VAL A 8 -9.01 -2.43 -15.83
CA VAL A 8 -8.50 -3.79 -15.96
C VAL A 8 -7.93 -4.19 -14.60
N ILE A 9 -8.58 -5.16 -13.95
CA ILE A 9 -8.08 -5.81 -12.74
C ILE A 9 -7.81 -7.26 -13.09
N LEU A 10 -6.58 -7.69 -12.87
CA LEU A 10 -6.14 -9.05 -13.17
C LEU A 10 -5.72 -9.71 -11.88
N ASP A 11 -6.48 -10.73 -11.52
CA ASP A 11 -6.21 -11.58 -10.39
C ASP A 11 -5.99 -13.00 -10.88
N VAL A 12 -4.72 -13.41 -10.89
CA VAL A 12 -4.29 -14.75 -11.33
C VAL A 12 -3.96 -15.65 -10.12
N THR A 13 -4.37 -15.28 -8.89
CA THR A 13 -4.14 -16.16 -7.73
C THR A 13 -4.65 -17.57 -8.01
N GLY A 14 -3.85 -18.58 -7.65
CA GLY A 14 -4.26 -19.99 -7.81
C GLY A 14 -4.19 -20.50 -9.24
N HIS A 15 -3.87 -19.66 -10.21
CA HIS A 15 -3.61 -20.05 -11.58
C HIS A 15 -2.10 -20.03 -11.87
N ARG A 16 -1.59 -21.03 -12.58
CA ARG A 16 -0.15 -21.11 -12.96
C ARG A 16 0.20 -20.21 -14.15
N TYR A 17 -0.53 -19.11 -14.35
CA TYR A 17 -0.22 -18.15 -15.40
C TYR A 17 1.00 -17.36 -14.95
N LEU A 18 2.13 -17.58 -15.63
CA LEU A 18 3.34 -16.81 -15.42
C LEU A 18 3.31 -15.52 -16.25
N LEU A 19 2.71 -15.57 -17.44
CA LEU A 19 2.69 -14.48 -18.40
C LEU A 19 1.37 -13.72 -18.35
N PHE A 20 1.50 -12.39 -18.31
CA PHE A 20 0.41 -11.47 -18.48
C PHE A 20 -0.08 -11.50 -19.94
N PRO A 21 -1.39 -11.66 -20.18
CA PRO A 21 -1.94 -11.63 -21.53
C PRO A 21 -1.95 -10.20 -22.07
N SER A 22 -0.83 -9.76 -22.66
CA SER A 22 -0.66 -8.41 -23.24
C SER A 22 -1.74 -8.09 -24.27
N SER A 23 -2.30 -9.09 -24.94
CA SER A 23 -3.44 -8.98 -25.85
C SER A 23 -4.66 -8.30 -25.21
N ILE A 24 -4.89 -8.47 -23.90
CA ILE A 24 -5.98 -7.78 -23.19
C ILE A 24 -5.70 -6.28 -23.17
N LEU A 25 -4.51 -5.85 -22.74
CA LEU A 25 -4.14 -4.43 -22.71
C LEU A 25 -4.14 -3.81 -24.11
N LEU A 26 -3.59 -4.52 -25.10
CA LEU A 26 -3.57 -4.08 -26.50
C LEU A 26 -4.98 -3.97 -27.10
N SER A 27 -5.95 -4.74 -26.59
CA SER A 27 -7.34 -4.68 -27.05
C SER A 27 -8.11 -3.47 -26.52
N THR A 28 -7.59 -2.75 -25.52
CA THR A 28 -8.26 -1.60 -24.88
C THR A 28 -7.98 -0.28 -25.61
N SER A 29 -8.90 0.68 -25.48
CA SER A 29 -8.73 2.03 -26.07
C SER A 29 -7.74 2.90 -25.27
N PRO A 30 -6.71 3.50 -25.91
CA PRO A 30 -5.78 4.45 -25.31
C PRO A 30 -6.42 5.56 -24.47
N GLU A 31 -7.57 6.04 -24.91
CA GLU A 31 -8.28 7.17 -24.32
C GLU A 31 -9.12 6.77 -23.10
N ASN A 32 -9.58 5.52 -23.05
CA ASN A 32 -10.56 5.08 -22.05
C ASN A 32 -9.96 4.29 -20.90
N LEU A 33 -8.81 3.63 -21.09
CA LEU A 33 -8.18 2.84 -20.03
C LEU A 33 -7.56 3.75 -18.96
N MET A 34 -8.15 3.74 -17.77
CA MET A 34 -7.76 4.60 -16.64
C MET A 34 -7.06 3.84 -15.52
N VAL A 35 -7.37 2.55 -15.36
CA VAL A 35 -6.85 1.73 -14.26
C VAL A 35 -6.35 0.41 -14.80
N VAL A 36 -5.11 0.07 -14.45
CA VAL A 36 -4.54 -1.25 -14.66
C VAL A 36 -4.00 -1.76 -13.33
N TYR A 37 -4.47 -2.91 -12.88
CA TYR A 37 -4.03 -3.50 -11.64
C TYR A 37 -3.83 -5.00 -11.81
N CYS A 38 -2.66 -5.52 -11.44
CA CYS A 38 -2.43 -6.94 -11.27
C CYS A 38 -2.10 -7.23 -9.80
N ARG A 39 -2.78 -8.22 -9.22
CA ARG A 39 -2.65 -8.59 -7.80
C ARG A 39 -1.44 -9.48 -7.51
N HIS A 40 -0.89 -10.14 -8.53
CA HIS A 40 0.16 -11.16 -8.39
C HIS A 40 1.22 -11.04 -9.49
N LEU A 41 2.21 -11.94 -9.49
CA LEU A 41 3.25 -12.03 -10.53
C LEU A 41 2.62 -12.13 -11.91
N CYS A 42 2.62 -10.99 -12.58
CA CYS A 42 2.19 -10.82 -13.95
C CYS A 42 3.42 -10.42 -14.73
N VAL A 43 4.02 -11.40 -15.41
CA VAL A 43 5.20 -11.13 -16.21
C VAL A 43 4.77 -10.56 -17.56
N VAL A 44 5.25 -9.36 -17.90
CA VAL A 44 4.98 -8.75 -19.22
C VAL A 44 6.06 -9.19 -20.20
N HIS A 45 5.69 -9.31 -21.49
CA HIS A 45 6.57 -9.65 -22.59
C HIS A 45 7.61 -8.54 -22.88
N GLY A 46 8.56 -8.35 -21.97
CA GLY A 46 9.68 -7.43 -22.13
C GLY A 46 9.41 -5.98 -21.74
N GLN A 47 10.50 -5.29 -21.41
CA GLN A 47 10.53 -3.89 -20.97
C GLN A 47 10.00 -2.92 -22.04
N GLU A 48 10.31 -3.16 -23.32
CA GLU A 48 9.91 -2.30 -24.43
C GLU A 48 8.39 -2.24 -24.63
N ASP A 49 7.72 -3.41 -24.60
CA ASP A 49 6.25 -3.50 -24.71
C ASP A 49 5.56 -2.76 -23.57
N TRP A 50 6.13 -2.85 -22.37
CA TRP A 50 5.62 -2.14 -21.20
C TRP A 50 5.77 -0.61 -21.33
N LEU A 51 6.93 -0.13 -21.78
CA LEU A 51 7.16 1.29 -22.01
C LEU A 51 6.29 1.84 -23.15
N ALA A 52 6.14 1.08 -24.24
CA ALA A 52 5.25 1.42 -25.35
C ALA A 52 3.80 1.51 -24.86
N PHE A 53 3.37 0.56 -24.02
CA PHE A 53 2.07 0.62 -23.36
C PHE A 53 1.92 1.90 -22.54
N LEU A 54 2.86 2.22 -21.63
CA LEU A 54 2.77 3.42 -20.79
C LEU A 54 2.70 4.71 -21.62
N ASN A 55 3.55 4.84 -22.64
CA ASN A 55 3.57 5.98 -23.54
C ASN A 55 2.25 6.15 -24.31
N SER A 56 1.57 5.05 -24.63
CA SER A 56 0.28 5.10 -25.32
C SER A 56 -0.89 5.50 -24.42
N ARG A 57 -0.71 5.64 -23.09
CA ARG A 57 -1.80 5.83 -22.10
C ARG A 57 -1.63 7.08 -21.24
N PRO A 58 -1.69 8.30 -21.81
CA PRO A 58 -1.48 9.55 -21.07
C PRO A 58 -2.56 9.83 -20.00
N HIS A 59 -3.74 9.19 -20.12
CA HIS A 59 -4.87 9.34 -19.20
C HIS A 59 -4.88 8.34 -18.04
N LEU A 60 -3.92 7.42 -17.98
CA LEU A 60 -3.84 6.42 -16.94
C LEU A 60 -3.73 7.08 -15.56
N ARG A 61 -4.62 6.70 -14.64
CA ARG A 61 -4.71 7.26 -13.27
C ARG A 61 -4.15 6.33 -12.21
N SER A 62 -4.27 5.03 -12.40
CA SER A 62 -3.78 4.03 -11.45
C SER A 62 -3.14 2.86 -12.15
N ILE A 63 -2.00 2.42 -11.61
CA ILE A 63 -1.22 1.33 -12.19
C ILE A 63 -0.56 0.48 -11.12
N SER A 64 -0.53 -0.84 -11.31
CA SER A 64 0.39 -1.74 -10.60
C SER A 64 1.69 -1.90 -11.38
N ASP A 65 2.79 -2.14 -10.69
CA ASP A 65 4.01 -2.58 -11.34
C ASP A 65 3.85 -3.98 -11.92
N PHE A 66 4.69 -4.25 -12.91
CA PHE A 66 4.75 -5.51 -13.62
C PHE A 66 6.19 -5.98 -13.57
N ASP A 67 6.37 -7.30 -13.61
CA ASP A 67 7.70 -7.88 -13.71
C ASP A 67 8.05 -8.08 -15.20
N PRO A 68 8.83 -7.20 -15.83
CA PRO A 68 9.32 -7.47 -17.18
C PRO A 68 10.39 -8.56 -17.12
N LEU A 69 10.20 -9.64 -17.90
CA LEU A 69 11.28 -10.58 -18.20
C LEU A 69 12.47 -9.81 -18.79
N ASN A 70 13.55 -9.68 -18.02
CA ASN A 70 14.83 -9.06 -18.37
C ASN A 70 14.83 -7.51 -18.41
N ILE A 71 14.91 -6.85 -17.25
CA ILE A 71 15.22 -5.42 -17.20
C ILE A 71 16.72 -5.21 -17.48
N THR A 72 17.01 -4.29 -18.41
CA THR A 72 18.28 -3.57 -18.39
C THR A 72 18.04 -2.17 -17.81
N PRO A 73 18.93 -1.65 -16.95
CA PRO A 73 18.73 -0.40 -16.21
C PRO A 73 18.69 0.87 -17.09
N ASN A 74 18.88 0.76 -18.41
CA ASN A 74 18.84 1.89 -19.33
C ASN A 74 17.41 2.14 -19.85
N PHE A 75 16.58 2.79 -19.04
CA PHE A 75 15.24 3.24 -19.45
C PHE A 75 15.34 4.54 -20.27
N GLN A 76 15.38 4.44 -21.59
CA GLN A 76 15.06 5.56 -22.49
C GLN A 76 14.20 5.10 -23.67
N PRO A 77 13.13 5.83 -24.03
CA PRO A 77 12.63 7.07 -23.42
C PRO A 77 11.81 6.84 -22.12
N ILE A 78 11.86 7.81 -21.20
CA ILE A 78 11.10 7.81 -19.94
C ILE A 78 9.63 8.20 -20.22
N PRO A 79 8.63 7.36 -19.86
CA PRO A 79 7.25 7.66 -20.16
C PRO A 79 6.72 8.86 -19.37
N HIS A 80 5.92 9.69 -20.04
CA HIS A 80 5.25 10.82 -19.41
C HIS A 80 3.83 10.45 -19.00
N LEU A 81 3.57 10.41 -17.69
CA LEU A 81 2.29 9.94 -17.12
C LEU A 81 1.63 11.07 -16.31
N PRO A 82 1.12 12.13 -16.97
CA PRO A 82 0.66 13.33 -16.29
C PRO A 82 -0.60 13.09 -15.46
N SER A 83 -1.44 12.12 -15.83
CA SER A 83 -2.70 11.83 -15.14
C SER A 83 -2.56 10.86 -13.97
N LEU A 84 -1.36 10.31 -13.74
CA LEU A 84 -1.16 9.23 -12.80
C LEU A 84 -1.21 9.73 -11.35
N THR A 85 -2.17 9.21 -10.60
CA THR A 85 -2.41 9.58 -9.19
C THR A 85 -2.10 8.45 -8.22
N SER A 86 -2.06 7.21 -8.68
CA SER A 86 -1.91 6.02 -7.84
C SER A 86 -0.94 5.02 -8.45
N ILE A 87 0.00 4.52 -7.65
CA ILE A 87 0.93 3.46 -8.02
C ILE A 87 0.89 2.36 -6.96
N HIS A 88 0.84 1.12 -7.42
CA HIS A 88 1.03 -0.06 -6.59
C HIS A 88 2.34 -0.75 -7.00
N ILE A 89 3.29 -0.84 -6.08
CA ILE A 89 4.60 -1.46 -6.28
C ILE A 89 4.66 -2.71 -5.42
N SER A 90 4.75 -3.87 -6.06
CA SER A 90 4.94 -5.18 -5.45
C SER A 90 6.37 -5.73 -5.63
N TYR A 91 7.17 -5.13 -6.53
CA TYR A 91 8.49 -5.61 -6.92
C TYR A 91 9.60 -4.57 -6.70
N PRO A 92 10.63 -4.87 -5.90
CA PRO A 92 11.71 -3.92 -5.61
C PRO A 92 12.49 -3.49 -6.86
N TRP A 93 12.70 -4.37 -7.83
CA TRP A 93 13.47 -4.04 -9.04
C TRP A 93 12.76 -3.04 -9.96
N THR A 94 11.47 -2.77 -9.77
CA THR A 94 10.75 -1.73 -10.53
C THR A 94 10.95 -0.34 -9.91
N LEU A 95 11.58 -0.23 -8.73
CA LEU A 95 11.84 1.05 -8.07
C LEU A 95 12.63 2.01 -8.95
N ASP A 96 13.63 1.51 -9.68
CA ASP A 96 14.42 2.29 -10.63
C ASP A 96 13.56 2.96 -11.71
N LEU A 97 12.55 2.26 -12.21
CA LEU A 97 11.61 2.86 -13.15
C LEU A 97 10.84 4.01 -12.47
N TRP A 98 10.26 3.74 -11.30
CA TRP A 98 9.31 4.67 -10.68
C TRP A 98 9.94 5.97 -10.17
N TYR A 99 11.14 5.95 -9.60
CA TYR A 99 11.78 7.21 -9.18
C TYR A 99 12.36 8.01 -10.36
N ASN A 100 12.64 7.38 -11.49
CA ASN A 100 13.10 8.12 -12.68
C ASN A 100 11.96 8.86 -13.39
N LEU A 101 10.71 8.47 -13.16
CA LEU A 101 9.55 9.13 -13.75
C LEU A 101 9.25 10.49 -13.12
N GLU A 102 8.74 11.42 -13.92
CA GLU A 102 8.10 12.63 -13.43
C GLU A 102 6.61 12.36 -13.22
N LEU A 103 6.20 12.37 -11.96
CA LEU A 103 4.84 12.05 -11.52
C LEU A 103 4.28 13.25 -10.76
N PRO A 104 3.77 14.28 -11.47
CA PRO A 104 3.36 15.53 -10.85
C PRO A 104 2.12 15.36 -9.96
N ASN A 105 1.25 14.42 -10.28
CA ASN A 105 -0.05 14.23 -9.64
C ASN A 105 -0.13 12.99 -8.73
N LEU A 106 1.00 12.34 -8.44
CA LEU A 106 1.03 11.15 -7.57
C LEU A 106 0.57 11.50 -6.15
N GLN A 107 -0.47 10.82 -5.67
CA GLN A 107 -1.07 11.03 -4.35
C GLN A 107 -1.17 9.74 -3.53
N HIS A 108 -1.20 8.59 -4.18
CA HIS A 108 -1.39 7.30 -3.55
C HIS A 108 -0.26 6.37 -3.93
N LEU A 109 0.40 5.79 -2.93
CA LEU A 109 1.42 4.77 -3.12
C LEU A 109 1.05 3.54 -2.29
N THR A 110 1.06 2.38 -2.92
CA THR A 110 1.08 1.10 -2.22
C THR A 110 2.44 0.47 -2.48
N TYR A 111 3.15 0.10 -1.43
CA TYR A 111 4.47 -0.50 -1.49
C TYR A 111 4.45 -1.81 -0.70
N VAL A 112 4.36 -2.91 -1.42
CA VAL A 112 4.29 -4.28 -0.88
C VAL A 112 5.60 -4.95 -1.24
N ILE A 113 6.38 -5.36 -0.26
CA ILE A 113 7.61 -6.10 -0.53
C ILE A 113 7.64 -7.36 0.32
N ASP A 114 7.76 -8.50 -0.35
CA ASP A 114 8.09 -9.74 0.34
C ASP A 114 9.47 -9.61 1.01
N ASN A 115 9.57 -10.06 2.26
CA ASN A 115 10.80 -10.00 3.04
C ASN A 115 11.99 -10.70 2.37
N THR A 116 11.72 -11.62 1.44
CA THR A 116 12.71 -12.32 0.62
C THR A 116 13.40 -11.42 -0.39
N LEU A 117 12.83 -10.25 -0.71
CA LEU A 117 13.30 -9.37 -1.77
C LEU A 117 13.94 -8.06 -1.27
N ARG A 118 14.35 -7.98 0.01
CA ARG A 118 14.97 -6.77 0.57
C ARG A 118 16.30 -6.39 -0.08
N GLU A 119 16.99 -7.33 -0.69
CA GLU A 119 18.31 -7.10 -1.29
C GLU A 119 18.25 -6.32 -2.61
N TYR A 120 17.05 -6.09 -3.16
CA TYR A 120 16.87 -5.61 -4.54
C TYR A 120 16.59 -4.11 -4.69
N GLY A 121 16.77 -3.31 -3.63
CA GLY A 121 16.75 -1.85 -3.75
C GLY A 121 16.10 -1.13 -2.57
N SER A 122 16.59 0.08 -2.28
CA SER A 122 15.99 0.98 -1.29
C SER A 122 14.87 1.81 -1.95
N PRO A 123 13.68 1.94 -1.33
CA PRO A 123 12.64 2.83 -1.83
C PRO A 123 12.93 4.32 -1.54
N GLU A 124 14.02 4.62 -0.83
CA GLU A 124 14.41 5.98 -0.44
C GLU A 124 14.43 6.98 -1.61
N PRO A 125 14.99 6.68 -2.80
CA PRO A 125 14.96 7.63 -3.92
C PRO A 125 13.54 7.99 -4.35
N LEU A 126 12.64 7.01 -4.40
CA LEU A 126 11.23 7.21 -4.74
C LEU A 126 10.55 8.13 -3.71
N PHE A 127 10.75 7.83 -2.42
CA PHE A 127 10.20 8.61 -1.32
C PHE A 127 10.75 10.03 -1.26
N ARG A 128 12.06 10.23 -1.46
CA ARG A 128 12.67 11.57 -1.49
C ARG A 128 12.14 12.40 -2.67
N LYS A 129 11.90 11.78 -3.83
CA LYS A 129 11.44 12.50 -5.03
C LYS A 129 9.94 12.81 -4.99
N HIS A 130 9.11 11.85 -4.57
CA HIS A 130 7.65 11.97 -4.69
C HIS A 130 6.90 12.05 -3.36
N GLY A 131 7.55 11.77 -2.23
CA GLY A 131 6.90 11.67 -0.91
C GLY A 131 6.11 12.91 -0.50
N VAL A 132 6.60 14.11 -0.84
CA VAL A 132 5.92 15.38 -0.55
C VAL A 132 4.53 15.50 -1.21
N LYS A 133 4.27 14.74 -2.28
CA LYS A 133 2.98 14.76 -2.99
C LYS A 133 1.99 13.74 -2.42
N LEU A 134 2.47 12.76 -1.66
CA LEU A 134 1.66 11.65 -1.17
C LEU A 134 0.66 12.11 -0.11
N ARG A 135 -0.59 11.67 -0.29
CA ARG A 135 -1.70 11.80 0.67
C ARG A 135 -2.04 10.47 1.33
N SER A 136 -1.78 9.37 0.65
CA SER A 136 -2.02 8.02 1.17
C SER A 136 -0.84 7.12 0.86
N LEU A 137 -0.44 6.32 1.85
CA LEU A 137 0.62 5.34 1.72
C LEU A 137 0.18 4.03 2.37
N ALA A 138 0.26 2.93 1.64
CA ALA A 138 0.07 1.58 2.17
C ALA A 138 1.38 0.81 2.08
N VAL A 139 1.80 0.20 3.18
CA VAL A 139 3.08 -0.49 3.28
C VAL A 139 2.92 -1.87 3.89
N ASP A 140 3.52 -2.85 3.21
CA ASP A 140 3.54 -4.24 3.65
C ASP A 140 4.99 -4.71 3.66
N CYS A 141 5.72 -4.24 4.67
CA CYS A 141 7.09 -4.60 4.94
C CYS A 141 7.40 -4.31 6.42
N PRO A 142 8.61 -4.64 6.92
CA PRO A 142 8.96 -4.38 8.31
C PRO A 142 8.93 -2.88 8.58
N ILE A 143 8.02 -2.51 9.48
CA ILE A 143 7.60 -1.11 9.64
C ILE A 143 8.72 -0.25 10.23
N ALA A 144 9.55 -0.82 11.12
CA ALA A 144 10.52 -0.06 11.91
C ALA A 144 11.50 0.78 11.09
N TRP A 145 12.02 0.27 9.96
CA TRP A 145 13.01 0.99 9.16
C TRP A 145 12.37 2.02 8.21
N MET A 146 11.15 1.77 7.71
CA MET A 146 10.49 2.69 6.79
C MET A 146 9.81 3.86 7.47
N ILE A 147 9.32 3.71 8.70
CA ILE A 147 8.57 4.80 9.36
C ILE A 147 9.39 6.06 9.50
N GLY A 148 10.69 5.95 9.80
CA GLY A 148 11.59 7.11 9.85
C GLY A 148 11.66 7.83 8.50
N LEU A 149 11.92 7.06 7.42
CA LEU A 149 11.95 7.58 6.07
C LEU A 149 10.62 8.24 5.67
N ILE A 150 9.49 7.57 5.90
CA ILE A 150 8.15 8.10 5.59
C ILE A 150 7.88 9.40 6.35
N SER A 151 8.26 9.45 7.63
CA SER A 151 8.11 10.65 8.47
C SER A 151 8.94 11.82 7.94
N GLU A 152 10.14 11.54 7.43
CA GLU A 152 11.04 12.56 6.86
C GLU A 152 10.55 13.06 5.49
N THR A 153 10.08 12.16 4.62
CA THR A 153 9.86 12.49 3.20
C THR A 153 8.40 12.72 2.81
N CYS A 154 7.43 12.36 3.66
CA CYS A 154 6.00 12.40 3.35
C CYS A 154 5.22 13.34 4.29
N PRO A 155 5.54 14.65 4.34
CA PRO A 155 4.94 15.59 5.29
C PRO A 155 3.45 15.85 5.07
N ASN A 156 2.93 15.51 3.89
CA ASN A 156 1.55 15.79 3.45
C ASN A 156 0.60 14.59 3.61
N LEU A 157 1.08 13.51 4.23
CA LEU A 157 0.36 12.26 4.37
C LEU A 157 -0.88 12.45 5.25
N VAL A 158 -2.01 11.90 4.82
CA VAL A 158 -3.28 11.95 5.56
C VAL A 158 -3.61 10.56 6.10
N THR A 159 -3.30 9.54 5.32
CA THR A 159 -3.59 8.13 5.59
C THR A 159 -2.33 7.30 5.48
N LEU A 160 -2.06 6.49 6.51
CA LEU A 160 -1.00 5.47 6.50
C LEU A 160 -1.62 4.11 6.76
N GLU A 161 -1.37 3.14 5.89
CA GLU A 161 -1.80 1.77 6.03
C GLU A 161 -0.61 0.85 6.28
N LEU A 162 -0.66 0.06 7.34
CA LEU A 162 0.41 -0.81 7.82
C LEU A 162 -0.07 -2.25 7.82
N THR A 163 0.54 -3.08 6.98
CA THR A 163 0.31 -4.53 7.00
C THR A 163 1.48 -5.21 7.70
N VAL A 164 1.19 -5.98 8.76
CA VAL A 164 2.16 -6.79 9.50
C VAL A 164 1.89 -8.27 9.32
N TYR A 165 2.92 -9.08 9.56
CA TYR A 165 2.75 -10.53 9.62
C TYR A 165 1.92 -10.94 10.84
N ASP A 166 2.30 -10.43 12.02
CA ASP A 166 1.55 -10.53 13.26
C ASP A 166 1.65 -9.24 14.09
N TRP A 167 0.77 -9.08 15.08
CA TRP A 167 0.70 -7.87 15.90
C TRP A 167 1.94 -7.59 16.74
N THR A 168 2.82 -8.57 16.98
CA THR A 168 4.08 -8.33 17.70
C THR A 168 5.08 -7.53 16.87
N HIS A 169 4.89 -7.49 15.55
CA HIS A 169 5.68 -6.63 14.64
C HIS A 169 5.23 -5.17 14.63
N LEU A 170 4.11 -4.82 15.25
CA LEU A 170 3.78 -3.43 15.56
C LEU A 170 4.69 -3.00 16.72
N THR A 171 5.87 -2.46 16.38
CA THR A 171 6.96 -2.30 17.34
C THR A 171 6.67 -1.27 18.43
N ALA A 172 6.99 -1.59 19.68
CA ALA A 172 7.00 -0.66 20.82
C ALA A 172 8.13 0.41 20.75
N ASN A 173 9.07 0.27 19.82
CA ASN A 173 10.24 1.15 19.70
C ASN A 173 10.10 2.22 18.60
N MET A 174 8.89 2.48 18.09
CA MET A 174 8.72 3.64 17.21
C MET A 174 8.91 4.91 18.02
N THR A 175 9.88 5.74 17.63
CA THR A 175 10.10 7.07 18.22
C THR A 175 9.49 8.18 17.38
N THR A 176 9.11 7.87 16.14
CA THR A 176 8.58 8.82 15.17
C THR A 176 7.42 8.18 14.39
N LEU A 177 6.53 9.01 13.88
CA LEU A 177 5.43 8.63 13.01
C LEU A 177 5.11 9.84 12.12
N PRO A 178 4.74 9.65 10.83
CA PRO A 178 4.28 10.77 10.02
C PRO A 178 3.04 11.39 10.66
N THR A 179 2.89 12.71 10.50
CA THR A 179 1.66 13.41 10.91
C THR A 179 0.52 12.92 10.02
N VAL A 180 -0.43 12.18 10.58
CA VAL A 180 -1.57 11.58 9.85
C VAL A 180 -2.85 11.71 10.67
N ASN A 181 -4.00 11.61 10.00
CA ASN A 181 -5.31 11.62 10.66
C ASN A 181 -5.89 10.20 10.82
N LEU A 182 -5.54 9.30 9.89
CA LEU A 182 -6.01 7.93 9.82
C LEU A 182 -4.84 6.97 9.71
N ILE A 183 -4.79 5.99 10.60
CA ILE A 183 -3.94 4.81 10.44
C ILE A 183 -4.82 3.61 10.16
N LYS A 184 -4.51 2.88 9.09
CA LYS A 184 -5.10 1.57 8.84
C LYS A 184 -4.09 0.51 9.22
N ILE A 185 -4.56 -0.57 9.83
CA ILE A 185 -3.70 -1.71 10.21
C ILE A 185 -4.32 -3.02 9.74
N ALA A 186 -3.47 -3.90 9.24
CA ALA A 186 -3.83 -5.26 8.86
C ALA A 186 -2.79 -6.24 9.39
N CYS A 187 -3.24 -7.43 9.72
CA CYS A 187 -2.41 -8.53 10.17
C CYS A 187 -2.67 -9.75 9.29
N ARG A 188 -1.63 -10.21 8.59
CA ARG A 188 -1.71 -11.36 7.67
C ARG A 188 -2.09 -12.64 8.41
N LYS A 189 -1.55 -12.85 9.61
CA LYS A 189 -1.80 -14.03 10.42
C LYS A 189 -2.99 -13.83 11.37
N LEU A 190 -3.97 -14.72 11.30
CA LEU A 190 -5.05 -14.78 12.28
C LEU A 190 -4.50 -15.04 13.69
N GLN A 191 -4.88 -14.20 14.65
CA GLN A 191 -4.46 -14.33 16.04
C GLN A 191 -5.59 -14.92 16.88
N GLY A 192 -5.29 -16.00 17.60
CA GLY A 192 -6.27 -16.68 18.47
C GLY A 192 -6.15 -16.32 19.95
N LYS A 193 -5.10 -15.61 20.37
CA LYS A 193 -4.89 -15.22 21.77
C LYS A 193 -5.08 -13.72 21.94
N SER A 194 -5.78 -13.33 22.99
CA SER A 194 -6.03 -11.93 23.34
C SER A 194 -4.75 -11.11 23.51
N ALA A 195 -3.68 -11.72 24.03
CA ALA A 195 -2.38 -11.06 24.22
C ALA A 195 -1.80 -10.46 22.93
N PHE A 196 -2.06 -11.06 21.76
CA PHE A 196 -1.60 -10.50 20.49
C PHE A 196 -2.38 -9.24 20.11
N TYR A 197 -3.70 -9.20 20.36
CA TYR A 197 -4.49 -7.98 20.16
C TYR A 197 -4.12 -6.90 21.17
N SER A 198 -3.66 -7.24 22.38
CA SER A 198 -3.10 -6.25 23.31
C SER A 198 -1.93 -5.49 22.68
N CYS A 199 -1.01 -6.17 21.98
CA CYS A 199 0.10 -5.50 21.27
C CYS A 199 -0.40 -4.46 20.25
N MET A 200 -1.50 -4.77 19.54
CA MET A 200 -2.13 -3.84 18.61
C MET A 200 -2.66 -2.60 19.34
N PHE A 201 -3.33 -2.77 20.48
CA PHE A 201 -3.83 -1.63 21.27
C PHE A 201 -2.70 -0.79 21.87
N ASP A 202 -1.66 -1.44 22.41
CA ASP A 202 -0.47 -0.76 22.93
C ASP A 202 0.19 0.11 21.84
N PHE A 203 0.29 -0.44 20.61
CA PHE A 203 0.75 0.32 19.46
C PHE A 203 -0.13 1.54 19.17
N ILE A 204 -1.46 1.41 19.17
CA ILE A 204 -2.37 2.54 18.87
C ILE A 204 -2.21 3.65 19.89
N VAL A 205 -2.16 3.31 21.18
CA VAL A 205 -1.97 4.29 22.26
C VAL A 205 -0.63 5.01 22.08
N HIS A 206 0.44 4.26 21.80
CA HIS A 206 1.77 4.82 21.55
C HIS A 206 1.81 5.71 20.31
N ALA A 207 1.18 5.28 19.21
CA ALA A 207 1.07 6.05 17.98
C ALA A 207 0.35 7.39 18.20
N LYS A 208 -0.69 7.42 19.04
CA LYS A 208 -1.39 8.67 19.41
C LYS A 208 -0.51 9.62 20.21
N MET A 209 0.35 9.11 21.10
CA MET A 209 1.28 9.95 21.86
C MET A 209 2.29 10.64 20.94
N ILE A 210 2.78 9.95 19.90
CA ILE A 210 3.78 10.47 18.95
C ILE A 210 3.14 11.30 17.83
N CYS A 211 1.92 10.95 17.43
CA CYS A 211 1.16 11.61 16.38
C CYS A 211 -0.17 12.15 16.93
N PRO A 212 -0.17 13.34 17.56
CA PRO A 212 -1.38 13.90 18.17
C PRO A 212 -2.53 14.15 17.19
N THR A 213 -2.25 14.27 15.89
CA THR A 213 -3.25 14.44 14.83
C THR A 213 -4.03 13.16 14.52
N LEU A 214 -3.54 11.99 14.97
CA LEU A 214 -4.23 10.71 14.77
C LEU A 214 -5.61 10.73 15.44
N LYS A 215 -6.67 10.56 14.65
CA LYS A 215 -8.06 10.54 15.15
C LYS A 215 -8.69 9.16 15.04
N THR A 216 -8.29 8.41 14.02
CA THR A 216 -8.93 7.15 13.68
C THR A 216 -7.89 6.09 13.42
N VAL A 217 -8.12 4.90 13.98
CA VAL A 217 -7.47 3.66 13.56
C VAL A 217 -8.51 2.74 12.95
N ARG A 218 -8.20 2.12 11.81
CA ARG A 218 -9.08 1.19 11.12
C ARG A 218 -8.42 -0.17 10.95
N LEU A 219 -9.15 -1.24 11.26
CA LEU A 219 -8.73 -2.60 10.91
C LEU A 219 -9.08 -2.87 9.44
N SER A 220 -8.11 -2.95 8.54
CA SER A 220 -8.37 -3.11 7.09
C SER A 220 -8.86 -4.51 6.70
N ASP A 221 -8.70 -5.52 7.56
CA ASP A 221 -9.02 -6.92 7.25
C ASP A 221 -10.15 -7.44 8.16
N GLU A 222 -11.27 -7.82 7.56
CA GLU A 222 -12.44 -8.39 8.24
C GLU A 222 -12.09 -9.60 9.12
N ARG A 223 -11.08 -10.39 8.74
CA ARG A 223 -10.62 -11.54 9.52
C ARG A 223 -10.00 -11.11 10.84
N ASN A 224 -9.33 -9.96 10.86
CA ASN A 224 -8.78 -9.37 12.09
C ASN A 224 -9.91 -8.83 12.99
N VAL A 225 -10.94 -8.21 12.40
CA VAL A 225 -12.14 -7.76 13.12
C VAL A 225 -12.86 -8.96 13.76
N ALA A 226 -13.11 -10.01 12.98
CA ALA A 226 -13.76 -11.23 13.46
C ALA A 226 -12.96 -11.87 14.61
N GLY A 227 -11.63 -11.96 14.47
CA GLY A 227 -10.76 -12.46 15.53
C GLY A 227 -10.80 -11.61 16.79
N LEU A 228 -10.77 -10.28 16.68
CA LEU A 228 -10.90 -9.36 17.82
C LEU A 228 -12.25 -9.51 18.55
N ASN A 229 -13.33 -9.71 17.80
CA ASN A 229 -14.68 -9.90 18.35
C ASN A 229 -14.82 -11.19 19.19
N THR A 230 -13.89 -12.14 19.06
CA THR A 230 -13.82 -13.31 19.96
C THR A 230 -13.30 -12.96 21.37
N HIS A 231 -12.87 -11.71 21.58
CA HIS A 231 -12.32 -11.22 22.84
C HIS A 231 -13.08 -9.98 23.39
N PRO A 232 -14.40 -10.08 23.67
CA PRO A 232 -15.25 -8.93 23.96
C PRO A 232 -14.83 -8.14 25.22
N ARG A 233 -14.28 -8.82 26.23
CA ARG A 233 -13.75 -8.15 27.44
C ARG A 233 -12.55 -7.26 27.13
N LEU A 234 -11.62 -7.75 26.30
CA LEU A 234 -10.47 -6.96 25.86
C LEU A 234 -10.94 -5.77 25.03
N LEU A 235 -11.79 -6.02 24.03
CA LEU A 235 -12.32 -4.98 23.15
C LEU A 235 -13.01 -3.87 23.95
N ARG A 236 -13.92 -4.22 24.86
CA ARG A 236 -14.62 -3.25 25.70
C ARG A 236 -13.65 -2.37 26.49
N ASN A 237 -12.73 -2.98 27.25
CA ASN A 237 -11.80 -2.24 28.08
C ASN A 237 -10.89 -1.33 27.25
N GLN A 238 -10.42 -1.81 26.10
CA GLN A 238 -9.52 -1.05 25.25
C GLN A 238 -10.21 0.07 24.49
N LEU A 239 -11.48 -0.09 24.10
CA LEU A 239 -12.26 1.01 23.51
C LEU A 239 -12.44 2.17 24.50
N GLU A 240 -12.54 1.89 25.80
CA GLU A 240 -12.57 2.96 26.81
C GLU A 240 -11.25 3.73 26.87
N VAL A 241 -10.13 3.03 26.84
CA VAL A 241 -8.78 3.62 26.79
C VAL A 241 -8.60 4.48 25.54
N LEU A 242 -8.95 3.95 24.36
CA LEU A 242 -8.83 4.67 23.09
C LEU A 242 -9.71 5.92 23.05
N ARG A 243 -10.95 5.82 23.56
CA ARG A 243 -11.85 6.96 23.68
C ARG A 243 -11.30 8.04 24.59
N ALA A 244 -10.72 7.67 25.73
CA ALA A 244 -10.06 8.62 26.63
C ALA A 244 -8.85 9.30 25.97
N ALA A 245 -8.13 8.58 25.10
CA ALA A 245 -7.04 9.12 24.29
C ALA A 245 -7.52 9.94 23.07
N GLY A 246 -8.83 10.00 22.80
CA GLY A 246 -9.40 10.70 21.64
C GLY A 246 -9.15 10.01 20.30
N VAL A 247 -9.10 8.68 20.30
CA VAL A 247 -8.93 7.84 19.10
C VAL A 247 -10.16 6.95 18.90
N ALA A 248 -10.73 6.99 17.70
CA ALA A 248 -11.76 6.06 17.25
C ALA A 248 -11.14 4.79 16.66
N LEU A 249 -11.76 3.64 16.91
CA LEU A 249 -11.41 2.38 16.27
C LEU A 249 -12.55 1.95 15.33
N GLU A 250 -12.22 1.71 14.07
CA GLU A 250 -13.14 1.34 13.01
C GLU A 250 -12.88 -0.08 12.48
N ASP A 251 -13.94 -0.73 11.98
CA ASP A 251 -13.87 -1.97 11.21
C ASP A 251 -13.45 -1.72 9.75
N ALA A 252 -13.35 -2.79 8.95
CA ALA A 252 -12.89 -2.70 7.56
C ALA A 252 -13.77 -1.81 6.68
N GLU A 253 -15.06 -1.70 7.02
CA GLU A 253 -16.04 -0.86 6.33
C GLU A 253 -16.04 0.60 6.82
N GLY A 254 -15.25 0.94 7.85
CA GLY A 254 -15.19 2.27 8.43
C GLY A 254 -16.30 2.57 9.43
N ARG A 255 -16.96 1.54 9.97
CA ARG A 255 -17.94 1.68 11.05
C ARG A 255 -17.20 1.59 12.39
N LEU A 256 -17.66 2.35 13.37
CA LEU A 256 -17.09 2.29 14.71
C LEU A 256 -17.28 0.89 15.31
N LEU A 257 -16.21 0.34 15.87
CA LEU A 257 -16.30 -0.91 16.61
C LEU A 257 -17.02 -0.69 17.93
N HIS A 258 -17.99 -1.56 18.21
CA HIS A 258 -18.73 -1.60 19.46
C HIS A 258 -18.53 -2.96 20.12
N PRO A 259 -18.46 -3.02 21.46
CA PRO A 259 -18.45 -4.30 22.15
C PRO A 259 -19.83 -4.96 21.99
N SER A 260 -19.83 -6.18 21.46
CA SER A 260 -21.00 -7.06 21.41
C SER A 260 -21.51 -7.43 22.81
#